data_AF-A0A951ADV6-F1
#
_entry.id   AF-A0A951ADV6-F1
#
_cell.length_a   1.000
_cell.length_b   1.000
_cell.length_c   1.000
_cell.angle_alpha   90.00
_cell.angle_beta   90.00
_cell.angle_gamma   90.00
#
_symmetry.space_group_name_H-M   'P 1'
#
loop_
_entity.id
_entity.type
_entity.pdbx_description
1 polymer ?
#
loop_
_entity_poly.entity_id
_entity_poly.type
_entity_poly.pdbx_seq_one_letter_code
_entity_poly.pdbx_strand_id
1 'polypeptide(L)'
;MKSIEQKRAEFRKLHESGCFAIPNPWDIGTAKYLQHLGFKAIATTSAGFAFSRGLADGAVKRDEMIAHIRELVEATDIPVNADFENGYADDPNWCAENARLCAETGVAGLSIEDAADRKESPLYDVDLAVERIHAVREALHETGVLLVGRAEGFLVGREKLDQVIKRL
;
A
#
# COMPACT_ATOMS: atom_id res chain seq x y z
N MET A 1 10.70 -18.72 -10.50
CA MET A 1 9.86 -17.64 -9.96
C MET A 1 8.78 -18.24 -9.09
N LYS A 2 8.53 -17.66 -7.91
CA LYS A 2 7.42 -18.05 -7.03
C LYS A 2 6.09 -17.61 -7.63
N SER A 3 5.03 -18.38 -7.42
CA SER A 3 3.67 -17.96 -7.83
C SER A 3 3.19 -16.78 -6.96
N ILE A 4 2.15 -16.08 -7.43
CA ILE A 4 1.51 -14.99 -6.68
C ILE A 4 0.98 -15.50 -5.33
N GLU A 5 0.36 -16.68 -5.32
CA GLU A 5 -0.19 -17.32 -4.12
C GLU A 5 0.91 -17.65 -3.11
N GLN A 6 2.07 -18.14 -3.60
CA GLN A 6 3.23 -18.40 -2.75
C GLN A 6 3.76 -17.12 -2.12
N LYS A 7 3.91 -16.04 -2.89
CA LYS A 7 4.36 -14.73 -2.38
C LYS A 7 3.38 -14.18 -1.33
N ARG A 8 2.07 -14.26 -1.57
CA ARG A 8 1.02 -13.86 -0.61
C ARG A 8 1.10 -14.66 0.70
N ALA A 9 1.23 -15.98 0.60
CA ALA A 9 1.34 -16.86 1.76
C ALA A 9 2.62 -16.59 2.58
N GLU A 10 3.76 -16.36 1.91
CA GLU A 10 5.00 -16.00 2.58
C GLU A 10 4.92 -14.64 3.28
N PHE A 11 4.29 -13.64 2.65
CA PHE A 11 4.10 -12.33 3.26
C PHE A 11 3.27 -12.40 4.54
N ARG A 12 2.22 -13.22 4.56
CA ARG A 12 1.41 -13.45 5.76
C ARG A 12 2.23 -14.09 6.88
N LYS A 13 3.05 -15.10 6.55
CA LYS A 13 3.96 -15.74 7.52
C LYS A 13 4.98 -14.78 8.12
N LEU A 14 5.46 -13.78 7.36
CA LEU A 14 6.36 -12.76 7.90
C LEU A 14 5.68 -11.95 9.02
N HIS A 15 4.41 -11.59 8.87
CA HIS A 15 3.65 -10.88 9.90
C HIS A 15 3.36 -11.75 11.14
N GLU A 16 3.22 -13.06 10.97
CA GLU A 16 3.07 -14.01 12.09
C GLU A 16 4.37 -14.22 12.87
N SER A 17 5.53 -13.90 12.27
CA SER A 17 6.85 -14.13 12.87
C SER A 17 7.29 -13.07 13.88
N GLY A 18 6.49 -12.01 14.06
CA GLY A 18 6.80 -10.88 14.94
C GLY A 18 7.30 -9.68 14.14
N CYS A 19 8.57 -9.32 14.30
CA CYS A 19 9.15 -8.13 13.67
C CYS A 19 10.08 -8.51 12.51
N PHE A 20 9.90 -7.86 11.36
CA PHE A 20 10.79 -7.96 10.21
C PHE A 20 10.92 -6.60 9.50
N ALA A 21 11.99 -6.42 8.76
CA ALA A 21 12.23 -5.21 7.98
C ALA A 21 11.69 -5.34 6.56
N ILE A 22 11.02 -4.29 6.08
CA ILE A 22 10.49 -4.16 4.73
C ILE A 22 10.97 -2.83 4.11
N PRO A 23 12.09 -2.82 3.37
CA PRO A 23 12.63 -1.59 2.78
C PRO A 23 11.82 -1.14 1.56
N ASN A 24 11.92 0.15 1.24
CA ASN A 24 11.10 0.80 0.22
C ASN A 24 11.90 1.24 -1.03
N PRO A 25 12.11 0.37 -2.03
CA PRO A 25 12.65 0.79 -3.32
C PRO A 25 11.68 1.67 -4.11
N TRP A 26 12.21 2.55 -4.96
CA TRP A 26 11.46 3.41 -5.88
C TRP A 26 11.72 3.08 -7.36
N ASP A 27 12.56 2.08 -7.67
CA ASP A 27 12.83 1.60 -9.02
C ASP A 27 13.23 0.11 -9.04
N ILE A 28 13.35 -0.46 -10.25
CA ILE A 28 13.73 -1.86 -10.46
C ILE A 28 15.13 -2.17 -9.91
N GLY A 29 16.07 -1.23 -10.05
CA GLY A 29 17.47 -1.44 -9.67
C GLY A 29 17.62 -1.60 -8.15
N THR A 30 17.02 -0.67 -7.41
CA THR A 30 16.96 -0.69 -5.94
C THR A 30 16.17 -1.88 -5.42
N ALA A 31 15.06 -2.26 -6.07
CA ALA A 31 14.29 -3.46 -5.70
C ALA A 31 15.12 -4.76 -5.81
N LYS A 32 15.82 -4.95 -6.94
CA LYS A 32 16.71 -6.10 -7.14
C LYS A 32 17.90 -6.09 -6.17
N TYR A 33 18.45 -4.91 -5.89
CA TYR A 33 19.54 -4.76 -4.94
C TYR A 33 19.11 -5.17 -3.52
N LEU A 34 17.95 -4.71 -3.05
CA LEU A 34 17.42 -5.08 -1.74
C LEU A 34 17.09 -6.57 -1.65
N GLN A 35 16.51 -7.18 -2.69
CA GLN A 35 16.35 -8.62 -2.74
C GLN A 35 17.69 -9.35 -2.62
N HIS A 36 18.72 -8.89 -3.34
CA HIS A 36 20.06 -9.48 -3.29
C HIS A 36 20.70 -9.39 -1.90
N LEU A 37 20.43 -8.32 -1.15
CA LEU A 37 20.85 -8.18 0.25
C LEU A 37 20.12 -9.14 1.21
N GLY A 38 19.11 -9.88 0.73
CA GLY A 38 18.46 -10.95 1.48
C GLY A 38 17.18 -10.55 2.21
N PHE A 39 16.66 -9.33 1.99
CA PHE A 39 15.35 -8.92 2.50
C PHE A 39 14.26 -9.88 2.04
N LYS A 40 13.30 -10.15 2.93
CA LYS A 40 12.25 -11.16 2.71
C LYS A 40 10.99 -10.60 2.06
N ALA A 41 10.85 -9.30 2.01
CA ALA A 41 9.79 -8.56 1.32
C ALA A 41 10.30 -7.14 1.05
N ILE A 42 9.64 -6.43 0.14
CA ILE A 42 9.83 -4.99 -0.12
C ILE A 42 8.47 -4.30 -0.15
N ALA A 43 8.46 -2.98 0.05
CA ALA A 43 7.28 -2.16 -0.16
C ALA A 43 7.55 -1.08 -1.20
N THR A 44 6.57 -0.67 -1.98
CA THR A 44 6.74 0.56 -2.79
C THR A 44 6.77 1.79 -1.87
N THR A 45 7.09 2.95 -2.43
CA THR A 45 6.95 4.25 -1.76
C THR A 45 6.37 5.25 -2.77
N SER A 46 5.20 5.81 -2.48
CA SER A 46 4.58 6.83 -3.35
C SER A 46 5.51 8.03 -3.52
N ALA A 47 6.03 8.54 -2.39
CA ALA A 47 6.93 9.67 -2.34
C ALA A 47 8.23 9.41 -3.11
N GLY A 48 8.90 8.28 -2.86
CA GLY A 48 10.16 7.95 -3.52
C GLY A 48 10.00 7.83 -5.03
N PHE A 49 8.91 7.20 -5.49
CA PHE A 49 8.61 7.10 -6.92
C PHE A 49 8.31 8.48 -7.52
N ALA A 50 7.45 9.28 -6.88
CA ALA A 50 7.11 10.63 -7.31
C ALA A 50 8.35 11.53 -7.45
N PHE A 51 9.23 11.55 -6.45
CA PHE A 51 10.47 12.34 -6.48
C PHE A 51 11.39 11.91 -7.62
N SER A 52 11.46 10.61 -7.93
CA SER A 52 12.24 10.12 -9.07
C SER A 52 11.73 10.64 -10.42
N ARG A 53 10.48 11.09 -10.49
CA ARG A 53 9.83 11.67 -11.68
C ARG A 53 9.79 13.20 -11.65
N GLY A 54 10.37 13.85 -10.63
CA GLY A 54 10.28 15.29 -10.45
C GLY A 54 8.88 15.78 -10.04
N LEU A 55 8.09 14.90 -9.43
CA LEU A 55 6.76 15.18 -8.92
C LEU A 55 6.77 15.29 -7.39
N ALA A 56 5.79 16.00 -6.84
CA ALA A 56 5.52 15.96 -5.41
C ALA A 56 4.84 14.63 -5.03
N ASP A 57 4.95 14.24 -3.76
CA ASP A 57 4.17 13.11 -3.24
C ASP A 57 2.65 13.34 -3.44
N GLY A 58 1.93 12.28 -3.74
CA GLY A 58 0.51 12.31 -4.12
C GLY A 58 0.20 12.83 -5.53
N ALA A 59 1.19 13.27 -6.31
CA ALA A 59 0.97 13.79 -7.66
C ALA A 59 1.01 12.70 -8.76
N VAL A 60 1.40 11.47 -8.42
CA VAL A 60 1.44 10.35 -9.37
C VAL A 60 0.01 9.84 -9.60
N LYS A 61 -0.38 9.65 -10.86
CA LYS A 61 -1.72 9.14 -11.17
C LYS A 61 -1.82 7.64 -10.91
N ARG A 62 -3.03 7.18 -10.56
CA ARG A 62 -3.35 5.76 -10.31
C ARG A 62 -2.72 4.79 -11.32
N ASP A 63 -2.95 5.02 -12.61
CA ASP A 63 -2.50 4.08 -13.65
C ASP A 63 -0.98 4.04 -13.78
N GLU A 64 -0.31 5.18 -13.54
CA GLU A 64 1.15 5.26 -13.49
C GLU A 64 1.70 4.53 -12.26
N MET A 65 1.06 4.66 -11.10
CA MET A 65 1.43 3.91 -9.90
C MET A 65 1.21 2.40 -10.07
N ILE A 66 0.09 1.98 -10.66
CA ILE A 66 -0.18 0.56 -10.95
C ILE A 66 0.88 -0.01 -11.90
N ALA A 67 1.30 0.74 -12.92
CA ALA A 67 2.37 0.33 -13.81
C ALA A 67 3.70 0.18 -13.04
N HIS A 68 4.06 1.14 -12.20
CA HIS A 68 5.25 1.07 -11.36
C HIS A 68 5.24 -0.13 -10.40
N ILE A 69 4.13 -0.37 -9.72
CA ILE A 69 3.96 -1.53 -8.83
C ILE A 69 4.19 -2.84 -9.61
N ARG A 70 3.61 -2.96 -10.81
CA ARG A 70 3.77 -4.14 -11.67
C ARG A 70 5.25 -4.37 -12.04
N GLU A 71 5.98 -3.32 -12.40
CA GLU A 71 7.41 -3.42 -12.69
C GLU A 71 8.21 -3.99 -11.52
N LEU A 72 7.91 -3.58 -10.28
CA LEU A 72 8.59 -4.05 -9.07
C LEU A 72 8.22 -5.50 -8.71
N VAL A 73 6.95 -5.87 -8.89
CA VAL A 73 6.48 -7.26 -8.69
C VAL A 73 7.13 -8.21 -9.68
N GLU A 74 7.23 -7.82 -10.96
CA GLU A 74 7.85 -8.62 -12.02
C GLU A 74 9.38 -8.68 -11.91
N ALA A 75 10.00 -7.64 -11.34
CA ALA A 75 11.45 -7.58 -11.14
C ALA A 75 11.98 -8.44 -9.99
N THR A 76 11.12 -8.95 -9.11
CA THR A 76 11.51 -9.62 -7.86
C THR A 76 10.79 -10.96 -7.64
N ASP A 77 11.42 -11.85 -6.89
CA ASP A 77 10.90 -13.16 -6.46
C ASP A 77 10.33 -13.15 -5.04
N ILE A 78 10.43 -12.02 -4.33
CA ILE A 78 9.93 -11.81 -2.97
C ILE A 78 8.57 -11.07 -2.97
N PRO A 79 7.81 -11.13 -1.88
CA PRO A 79 6.59 -10.35 -1.71
C PRO A 79 6.80 -8.83 -1.84
N VAL A 80 5.85 -8.17 -2.50
CA VAL A 80 5.79 -6.71 -2.63
C VAL A 80 4.51 -6.21 -1.95
N ASN A 81 4.66 -5.22 -1.06
CA ASN A 81 3.55 -4.45 -0.50
C ASN A 81 3.42 -3.13 -1.26
N ALA A 82 2.26 -2.85 -1.84
CA ALA A 82 2.01 -1.54 -2.45
C ALA A 82 1.66 -0.49 -1.40
N ASP A 83 2.42 0.58 -1.35
CA ASP A 83 1.93 1.87 -0.90
C ASP A 83 0.93 2.39 -1.93
N PHE A 84 -0.37 2.37 -1.60
CA PHE A 84 -1.45 2.71 -2.52
C PHE A 84 -2.23 3.94 -2.06
N GLU A 85 -1.59 4.79 -1.23
CA GLU A 85 -2.12 6.06 -0.74
C GLU A 85 -3.56 5.90 -0.20
N ASN A 86 -4.46 6.82 -0.54
CA ASN A 86 -5.87 6.73 -0.21
C ASN A 86 -6.67 5.87 -1.21
N GLY A 87 -6.03 5.01 -1.99
CA GLY A 87 -6.69 4.19 -3.02
C GLY A 87 -7.13 4.95 -4.26
N TYR A 88 -6.66 6.18 -4.48
CA TYR A 88 -6.94 7.02 -5.65
C TYR A 88 -8.43 7.33 -5.89
N ALA A 89 -9.24 7.28 -4.84
CA ALA A 89 -10.65 7.63 -4.88
C ALA A 89 -11.14 7.89 -3.46
N ASP A 90 -12.06 8.85 -3.30
CA ASP A 90 -12.74 9.11 -2.03
C ASP A 90 -13.89 8.11 -1.77
N ASP A 91 -14.62 7.78 -2.84
CA ASP A 91 -15.76 6.88 -2.81
C ASP A 91 -15.32 5.43 -2.50
N PRO A 92 -15.98 4.72 -1.57
CA PRO A 92 -15.62 3.36 -1.19
C PRO A 92 -15.60 2.36 -2.35
N ASN A 93 -16.55 2.46 -3.29
CA ASN A 93 -16.64 1.51 -4.41
C ASN A 93 -15.50 1.72 -5.41
N TRP A 94 -15.18 2.98 -5.71
CA TRP A 94 -14.04 3.29 -6.55
C TRP A 94 -12.70 2.95 -5.88
N CYS A 95 -12.58 3.15 -4.56
CA CYS A 95 -11.41 2.72 -3.79
C CYS A 95 -11.23 1.19 -3.86
N ALA A 96 -12.33 0.44 -3.74
CA ALA A 96 -12.33 -1.02 -3.85
C ALA A 96 -11.95 -1.50 -5.25
N GLU A 97 -12.49 -0.89 -6.31
CA GLU A 97 -12.14 -1.23 -7.69
C GLU A 97 -10.66 -0.93 -7.99
N ASN A 98 -10.15 0.22 -7.52
CA ASN A 98 -8.74 0.55 -7.67
C ASN A 98 -7.83 -0.44 -6.93
N ALA A 99 -8.22 -0.87 -5.73
CA ALA A 99 -7.48 -1.88 -4.98
C ALA A 99 -7.49 -3.25 -5.70
N ARG A 100 -8.59 -3.61 -6.37
CA ARG A 100 -8.68 -4.80 -7.23
C ARG A 100 -7.68 -4.72 -8.39
N LEU A 101 -7.60 -3.59 -9.07
CA LEU A 101 -6.61 -3.35 -10.14
C LEU A 101 -5.16 -3.41 -9.61
N CYS A 102 -4.91 -2.88 -8.41
CA CYS A 102 -3.62 -3.04 -7.74
C CYS A 102 -3.32 -4.52 -7.46
N ALA A 103 -4.28 -5.30 -6.97
CA ALA A 103 -4.11 -6.73 -6.71
C ALA A 103 -3.76 -7.54 -7.97
N GLU A 104 -4.23 -7.15 -9.15
CA GLU A 104 -3.90 -7.75 -10.46
C GLU A 104 -2.43 -7.54 -10.88
N THR A 105 -1.69 -6.67 -10.20
CA THR A 105 -0.23 -6.54 -10.41
C THR A 105 0.54 -7.73 -9.84
N GLY A 106 -0.08 -8.51 -8.95
CA GLY A 106 0.56 -9.63 -8.25
C GLY A 106 1.18 -9.26 -6.89
N VAL A 107 0.86 -8.08 -6.35
CA VAL A 107 1.25 -7.70 -4.98
C VAL A 107 0.81 -8.72 -3.94
N ALA A 108 1.60 -8.81 -2.88
CA ALA A 108 1.31 -9.63 -1.72
C ALA A 108 0.48 -8.88 -0.66
N GLY A 109 0.62 -7.56 -0.61
CA GLY A 109 -0.16 -6.67 0.25
C GLY A 109 -0.32 -5.29 -0.37
N LEU A 110 -1.24 -4.50 0.16
CA LEU A 110 -1.34 -3.08 -0.14
C LEU A 110 -1.81 -2.30 1.09
N SER A 111 -1.39 -1.04 1.20
CA SER A 111 -1.86 -0.12 2.23
C SER A 111 -2.83 0.91 1.69
N ILE A 112 -3.93 1.14 2.43
CA ILE A 112 -4.87 2.23 2.20
C ILE A 112 -4.86 3.14 3.42
N GLU A 113 -4.68 4.43 3.18
CA GLU A 113 -4.66 5.46 4.22
C GLU A 113 -5.99 6.22 4.33
N ASP A 114 -6.20 6.84 5.50
CA ASP A 114 -7.39 7.63 5.81
C ASP A 114 -7.20 9.14 5.62
N ALA A 115 -6.09 9.54 4.98
CA ALA A 115 -5.89 10.93 4.55
C ALA A 115 -6.76 11.27 3.33
N ALA A 116 -7.32 12.47 3.36
CA ALA A 116 -8.07 13.04 2.27
C ALA A 116 -7.26 14.17 1.61
N ASP A 117 -7.38 14.32 0.29
CA ASP A 117 -6.72 15.40 -0.47
C ASP A 117 -7.45 16.75 -0.28
N ARG A 118 -7.61 17.17 0.99
CA ARG A 118 -8.35 18.36 1.41
C ARG A 118 -7.65 19.03 2.59
N LYS A 119 -7.15 20.25 2.38
CA LYS A 119 -6.44 21.01 3.42
C LYS A 119 -7.24 21.24 4.71
N GLU A 120 -8.54 21.51 4.60
CA GLU A 120 -9.38 21.83 5.77
C GLU A 120 -9.86 20.60 6.55
N SER A 121 -9.93 19.44 5.88
CA SER A 121 -10.30 18.16 6.47
C SER A 121 -9.35 17.08 5.96
N PRO A 122 -8.12 17.05 6.49
CA PRO A 122 -7.03 16.22 5.95
C PRO A 122 -7.22 14.73 6.23
N LEU A 123 -8.21 14.34 7.03
CA LEU A 123 -8.62 12.95 7.23
C LEU A 123 -10.07 12.78 6.80
N TYR A 124 -10.42 11.58 6.37
CA TYR A 124 -11.82 11.17 6.29
C TYR A 124 -12.46 11.12 7.69
N ASP A 125 -13.77 11.31 7.72
CA ASP A 125 -14.57 10.92 8.88
C ASP A 125 -14.33 9.43 9.20
N VAL A 126 -14.38 9.07 10.48
CA VAL A 126 -14.08 7.70 10.92
C VAL A 126 -15.04 6.70 10.26
N ASP A 127 -16.32 7.04 10.16
CA ASP A 127 -17.32 6.12 9.59
C ASP A 127 -17.04 5.89 8.09
N LEU A 128 -16.68 6.95 7.35
CA LEU A 128 -16.28 6.83 5.94
C LEU A 128 -14.95 6.08 5.77
N ALA A 129 -13.95 6.32 6.63
CA ALA A 129 -12.69 5.58 6.60
C ALA A 129 -12.91 4.07 6.79
N VAL A 130 -13.77 3.70 7.74
CA VAL A 130 -14.19 2.32 8.00
C VAL A 130 -14.93 1.74 6.79
N GLU A 131 -15.87 2.47 6.20
CA GLU A 131 -16.61 2.04 5.00
C GLU A 131 -15.66 1.73 3.83
N ARG A 132 -14.66 2.59 3.61
CA ARG A 132 -13.64 2.41 2.57
C ARG A 132 -12.81 1.14 2.80
N ILE A 133 -12.33 0.92 4.02
CA ILE A 133 -11.55 -0.29 4.36
C ILE A 133 -12.41 -1.55 4.21
N HIS A 134 -13.69 -1.51 4.60
CA HIS A 134 -14.62 -2.62 4.37
C HIS A 134 -14.81 -2.92 2.89
N ALA A 135 -15.08 -1.91 2.07
CA ALA A 135 -15.25 -2.10 0.62
C ALA A 135 -14.00 -2.73 -0.03
N VAL A 136 -12.81 -2.26 0.36
CA VAL A 136 -11.54 -2.85 -0.11
C VAL A 136 -11.36 -4.28 0.39
N ARG A 137 -11.68 -4.57 1.65
CA ARG A 137 -11.59 -5.93 2.22
C ARG A 137 -12.48 -6.92 1.48
N GLU A 138 -13.71 -6.52 1.14
CA GLU A 138 -14.64 -7.34 0.36
C GLU A 138 -14.11 -7.59 -1.05
N ALA A 139 -13.66 -6.54 -1.75
CA ALA A 139 -13.10 -6.68 -3.10
C ALA A 139 -11.83 -7.56 -3.15
N LEU A 140 -11.07 -7.61 -2.06
CA LEU A 140 -9.86 -8.43 -1.95
C LEU A 140 -10.09 -9.81 -1.33
N HIS A 141 -11.33 -10.16 -0.95
CA HIS A 141 -11.63 -11.36 -0.15
C HIS A 141 -10.96 -12.64 -0.67
N GLU A 142 -11.13 -12.92 -1.96
CA GLU A 142 -10.65 -14.15 -2.60
C GLU A 142 -9.21 -14.06 -3.14
N THR A 143 -8.61 -12.88 -3.09
CA THR A 143 -7.28 -12.66 -3.68
C THR A 143 -6.16 -13.19 -2.78
N GLY A 144 -6.36 -13.22 -1.46
CA GLY A 144 -5.30 -13.48 -0.49
C GLY A 144 -4.31 -12.32 -0.30
N VAL A 145 -4.58 -11.14 -0.88
CA VAL A 145 -3.81 -9.91 -0.61
C VAL A 145 -4.00 -9.50 0.85
N LEU A 146 -2.91 -9.12 1.50
CA LEU A 146 -2.93 -8.54 2.83
C LEU A 146 -3.28 -7.05 2.75
N LEU A 147 -4.39 -6.64 3.35
CA LEU A 147 -4.80 -5.24 3.43
C LEU A 147 -4.23 -4.61 4.71
N VAL A 148 -3.51 -3.49 4.56
CA VAL A 148 -2.98 -2.69 5.65
C VAL A 148 -3.77 -1.37 5.72
N GLY A 149 -4.48 -1.13 6.84
CA GLY A 149 -5.05 0.19 7.11
C GLY A 149 -3.98 1.13 7.68
N ARG A 150 -3.91 2.37 7.18
CA ARG A 150 -3.02 3.42 7.70
C ARG A 150 -3.84 4.59 8.25
N ALA A 151 -3.58 4.95 9.50
CA ALA A 151 -4.17 6.11 10.15
C ALA A 151 -3.16 7.27 10.18
N GLU A 152 -3.44 8.34 9.42
CA GLU A 152 -2.48 9.42 9.15
C GLU A 152 -2.55 10.56 10.16
N GLY A 153 -3.22 10.34 11.30
CA GLY A 153 -3.46 11.35 12.32
C GLY A 153 -2.19 12.12 12.72
N PHE A 154 -1.10 11.43 13.02
CA PHE A 154 0.15 12.09 13.39
C PHE A 154 0.80 12.87 12.25
N LEU A 155 0.69 12.41 10.99
CA LEU A 155 1.25 13.15 9.84
C LEU A 155 0.52 14.46 9.58
N VAL A 156 -0.76 14.54 9.92
CA VAL A 156 -1.61 15.73 9.70
C VAL A 156 -1.81 16.56 10.98
N GLY A 157 -0.99 16.35 12.01
CA GLY A 157 -1.00 17.15 13.24
C GLY A 157 -2.08 16.79 14.26
N ARG A 158 -2.70 15.60 14.17
CA ARG A 158 -3.52 15.02 15.25
C ARG A 158 -2.62 14.26 16.22
N GLU A 159 -2.23 14.93 17.30
CA GLU A 159 -1.24 14.41 18.25
C GLU A 159 -1.85 13.56 19.38
N LYS A 160 -3.18 13.45 19.46
CA LYS A 160 -3.86 12.69 20.52
C LYS A 160 -3.88 11.19 20.20
N LEU A 161 -3.11 10.42 20.96
CA LEU A 161 -2.97 8.97 20.78
C LEU A 161 -4.31 8.22 20.73
N ASP A 162 -5.23 8.50 21.66
CA ASP A 162 -6.54 7.83 21.70
C ASP A 162 -7.37 8.02 20.42
N GLN A 163 -7.20 9.18 19.75
CA GLN A 163 -7.91 9.46 18.49
C GLN A 163 -7.33 8.66 17.33
N VAL A 164 -6.02 8.41 17.34
CA VAL A 164 -5.35 7.59 16.32
C VAL A 164 -5.62 6.12 16.57
N ILE A 165 -5.58 5.66 17.83
CA ILE A 165 -5.93 4.27 18.21
C ILE A 165 -7.35 3.94 17.77
N LYS A 166 -8.32 4.86 17.91
CA LYS A 166 -9.71 4.62 17.48
C LYS A 166 -9.85 4.32 15.98
N ARG A 167 -8.88 4.74 15.16
CA ARG A 167 -8.90 4.56 13.69
C ARG A 167 -8.22 3.26 13.24
N LEU A 168 -7.46 2.61 14.13
CA LEU A 168 -6.78 1.32 13.89
C LEU A 168 -7.69 0.14 14.22
#